data_AF-A0A662JUE0-F1
#
_entry.id   AF-A0A662JUE0-F1
#
_cell.length_a   1.000
_cell.length_b   1.000
_cell.length_c   1.000
_cell.angle_alpha   90.00
_cell.angle_beta   90.00
_cell.angle_gamma   90.00
#
_symmetry.space_group_name_H-M   'P 1'
#
loop_
_entity.id
_entity.type
_entity.pdbx_description
1 polymer ?
#
loop_
_entity_poly.entity_id
_entity_poly.type
_entity_poly.pdbx_seq_one_letter_code
_entity_poly.pdbx_strand_id
1 'polypeptide(L)' 'MGLKTPLYRIHRELGARFTEFAGYEMPLQFSTIKEEHIAVRTNVGLFDVSHMGNIWIRGKDAEKLISL' A
#
# COMPACT_ATOMS: atom_id res chain seq x y z
N MET A 1 15.24 -10.63 -4.74
CA MET A 1 14.85 -10.20 -3.37
C MET A 1 13.99 -8.96 -3.56
N GLY A 2 12.70 -9.01 -3.20
CA GLY A 2 11.76 -7.90 -3.44
C GLY A 2 12.04 -6.68 -2.57
N LEU A 3 11.61 -5.51 -3.03
CA LEU A 3 11.62 -4.27 -2.25
C LEU A 3 10.71 -4.40 -1.02
N LYS A 4 10.97 -3.61 0.02
CA LYS A 4 10.22 -3.65 1.29
C LYS A 4 9.73 -2.25 1.65
N THR A 5 8.50 -2.15 2.14
CA THR A 5 7.97 -0.89 2.67
C THR A 5 8.57 -0.58 4.04
N PRO A 6 8.50 0.68 4.52
CA PRO A 6 8.92 1.04 5.87
C PRO A 6 8.18 0.26 6.98
N LEU A 7 6.96 -0.22 6.70
CA LEU A 7 6.13 -0.97 7.65
C LEU A 7 6.34 -2.50 7.58
N TYR A 8 7.26 -3.00 6.73
CA TYR A 8 7.50 -4.44 6.55
C TYR A 8 7.69 -5.20 7.86
N ARG A 9 8.48 -4.66 8.80
CA ARG A 9 8.74 -5.32 10.09
C ARG A 9 7.46 -5.45 10.93
N ILE A 10 6.64 -4.39 10.95
CA ILE A 10 5.35 -4.40 11.66
C ILE A 10 4.42 -5.45 11.05
N HIS A 11 4.36 -5.53 9.71
CA HIS A 11 3.57 -6.56 9.03
C HIS A 11 4.00 -7.98 9.40
N ARG A 12 5.32 -8.22 9.50
CA ARG A 12 5.88 -9.51 9.95
C ARG A 12 5.50 -9.84 11.39
N GLU A 13 5.60 -8.86 12.30
CA GLU A 13 5.24 -9.01 13.72
C GLU A 13 3.75 -9.29 13.90
N LEU A 14 2.89 -8.70 13.06
CA LEU A 14 1.44 -8.93 13.02
C LEU A 14 1.04 -10.23 12.30
N GLY A 15 2.00 -11.05 11.83
CA GLY A 15 1.72 -12.35 11.24
C GLY A 15 1.17 -12.31 9.81
N ALA A 16 1.44 -11.24 9.05
CA ALA A 16 0.97 -11.14 7.68
C ALA A 16 1.47 -12.28 6.79
N ARG A 17 0.61 -12.76 5.90
CA ARG A 17 1.00 -13.63 4.79
C ARG A 17 1.48 -12.75 3.64
N PHE A 18 2.73 -12.90 3.24
CA PHE A 18 3.33 -12.08 2.19
C PHE A 18 3.15 -12.68 0.79
N THR A 19 3.09 -11.79 -0.20
CA THR A 19 3.18 -12.09 -1.63
C THR A 19 4.12 -11.09 -2.30
N GLU A 20 4.54 -11.42 -3.52
CA GLU A 20 5.17 -10.45 -4.41
C GLU A 20 4.09 -9.63 -5.10
N PHE A 21 4.24 -8.30 -5.09
CA PHE A 21 3.37 -7.36 -5.79
C PHE A 21 4.16 -6.14 -6.27
N ALA A 22 4.21 -5.92 -7.59
CA ALA A 22 4.89 -4.77 -8.22
C ALA A 22 6.37 -4.58 -7.81
N GLY A 23 7.08 -5.69 -7.58
CA GLY A 23 8.46 -5.73 -7.12
C GLY A 23 8.63 -5.66 -5.60
N TYR A 24 7.54 -5.51 -4.83
CA TYR A 24 7.56 -5.40 -3.36
C TYR A 24 7.09 -6.69 -2.67
N GLU A 25 7.65 -6.97 -1.50
CA GLU A 25 7.15 -7.99 -0.58
C GLU A 25 6.04 -7.38 0.30
N MET A 26 4.79 -7.62 -0.09
CA MET A 26 3.60 -6.96 0.50
C MET A 26 2.71 -7.95 1.26
N PRO A 27 2.02 -7.51 2.33
CA PRO A 27 1.01 -8.33 3.00
C PRO A 27 -0.19 -8.58 2.06
N LEU A 28 -0.48 -9.84 1.76
CA LEU A 28 -1.69 -10.27 1.06
C LEU A 28 -2.91 -10.28 1.99
N GLN A 29 -2.71 -10.69 3.24
CA GLN A 29 -3.71 -10.74 4.31
C GLN A 29 -3.03 -10.88 5.68
N PHE A 30 -3.71 -10.48 6.74
CA PHE A 30 -3.38 -10.67 8.15
C PHE A 30 -4.31 -11.67 8.84
N SER A 31 -5.56 -11.74 8.40
CA SER A 31 -6.58 -12.71 8.85
C SER A 31 -7.06 -13.51 7.64
N THR A 32 -8.23 -13.20 7.11
CA THR A 32 -8.71 -13.68 5.81
C THR A 32 -9.13 -12.50 4.92
N ILE A 33 -9.01 -12.67 3.60
CA ILE A 33 -9.44 -11.65 2.62
C ILE A 33 -10.90 -11.22 2.86
N LYS A 34 -11.78 -12.18 3.22
CA LYS A 34 -13.19 -11.90 3.47
C LYS A 34 -13.40 -11.06 4.73
N GLU A 35 -12.73 -11.39 5.83
CA GLU A 35 -12.86 -10.64 7.09
C GLU A 35 -12.32 -9.22 6.94
N GLU A 36 -11.15 -9.05 6.31
CA GLU A 36 -10.57 -7.73 6.05
C GLU A 36 -11.46 -6.89 5.13
N HIS A 37 -12.05 -7.50 4.10
CA HIS A 37 -13.03 -6.82 3.24
C HIS A 37 -14.26 -6.36 4.04
N ILE A 38 -14.83 -7.22 4.88
CA ILE A 38 -16.00 -6.89 5.70
C ILE A 38 -15.65 -5.79 6.71
N ALA A 39 -14.47 -5.82 7.32
CA ALA A 39 -14.02 -4.78 8.25
C ALA A 39 -14.01 -3.40 7.60
N VAL A 40 -13.52 -3.27 6.36
CA VAL A 40 -13.57 -2.01 5.60
C VAL A 40 -15.00 -1.58 5.26
N ARG A 41 -15.88 -2.53 4.95
CA ARG A 41 -17.27 -2.25 4.55
C ARG A 41 -18.17 -1.84 5.71
N THR A 42 -17.90 -2.38 6.89
CA THR A 42 -18.80 -2.26 8.04
C THR A 42 -18.21 -1.46 9.19
N ASN A 43 -16.89 -1.19 9.16
CA ASN A 43 -16.18 -0.45 10.19
C ASN A 43 -14.98 0.31 9.58
N VAL A 44 -13.75 0.00 10.00
CA VAL A 44 -12.51 0.64 9.55
C VAL A 44 -11.52 -0.43 9.09
N GLY A 45 -10.82 -0.15 7.99
CA GLY A 45 -9.65 -0.91 7.58
C GLY A 45 -8.45 0.01 7.33
N LEU A 46 -7.26 -0.53 7.57
CA LEU A 46 -5.99 0.17 7.37
C LEU A 46 -5.17 -0.57 6.31
N PHE A 47 -4.61 0.18 5.36
CA PHE A 47 -3.81 -0.36 4.28
C PHE A 47 -2.44 0.31 4.26
N ASP A 48 -1.37 -0.47 4.17
CA ASP A 48 -0.05 0.03 3.80
C ASP A 48 0.07 0.14 2.28
N VAL A 49 -0.03 1.37 1.78
CA VAL A 49 0.13 1.68 0.35
C VAL A 49 1.46 2.37 0.05
N SER A 50 2.45 2.25 0.95
CA SER A 50 3.74 2.93 0.83
C SER A 50 4.62 2.44 -0.33
N HIS A 51 4.21 1.36 -1.01
CA HIS A 51 4.85 0.90 -2.26
C HIS A 51 4.48 1.79 -3.46
N MET A 52 3.45 2.64 -3.34
CA MET A 52 3.09 3.60 -4.39
C MET A 52 4.14 4.71 -4.49
N GLY A 53 4.43 5.12 -5.72
CA GLY A 53 5.25 6.29 -5.99
C GLY A 53 4.48 7.58 -5.76
N ASN A 54 5.09 8.52 -5.04
CA ASN A 54 4.59 9.90 -4.91
C ASN A 54 5.43 10.83 -5.78
N ILE A 55 4.79 11.56 -6.70
CA ILE A 55 5.45 12.48 -7.62
C ILE A 55 5.02 13.91 -7.30
N TRP A 56 6.01 14.80 -7.16
CA TRP A 56 5.78 16.22 -6.97
C TRP A 56 6.05 16.97 -8.28
N ILE A 57 5.05 17.70 -8.77
CA ILE A 57 5.16 18.56 -9.96
C ILE A 57 5.09 20.01 -9.48
N ARG A 58 6.08 20.83 -9.86
CA ARG A 58 6.25 22.21 -9.36
C ARG A 58 6.73 23.14 -10.48
N GLY A 59 6.43 24.43 -10.35
CA GLY A 59 6.78 25.47 -11.31
C GLY A 59 5.55 26.20 -11.86
N LYS A 60 5.77 27.34 -12.52
CA LYS A 60 4.70 28.21 -13.03
C LYS A 60 3.74 27.52 -14.02
N ASP A 61 4.23 26.50 -14.72
CA ASP A 61 3.49 25.75 -15.74
C ASP A 61 3.05 24.35 -15.24
N ALA A 62 3.16 24.07 -13.94
CA ALA A 62 2.85 22.74 -13.37
C ALA A 62 1.39 22.33 -13.62
N GLU A 63 0.45 23.26 -13.44
CA GLU A 63 -0.98 23.02 -13.71
C GLU A 63 -1.21 22.72 -15.20
N LYS A 64 -0.64 23.55 -16.08
CA LYS A 64 -0.72 23.38 -17.53
C LYS A 64 -0.19 22.03 -18.01
N LEU A 65 0.84 21.49 -17.35
CA LEU A 65 1.41 20.18 -17.68
C LEU A 65 0.45 19.02 -17.36
N ILE A 66 -0.37 19.14 -16.32
CA ILE A 66 -1.24 18.06 -15.83
C ILE A 66 -2.71 18.21 -16.24
N SER A 67 -3.12 19.39 -16.69
CA SER A 67 -4.44 19.61 -17.30
C SER A 67 -4.45 19.16 -18.76
N LEU A 68 -5.38 18.29 -19.13
CA LEU A 68 -5.70 17.98 -20.54
C LEU A 68 -6.37 19.17 -21.24
#